data_AF-A0A084BBX1-F1
#
_entry.id   AF-A0A084BBX1-F1
#
_cell.length_a   1.000
_cell.length_b   1.000
_cell.length_c   1.000
_cell.angle_alpha   90.00
_cell.angle_beta   90.00
_cell.angle_gamma   90.00
#
_symmetry.space_group_name_H-M   'P 1'
#
loop_
_entity.id
_entity.type
_entity.pdbx_description
1 polymer ?
#
loop_
_entity_poly.entity_id
_entity_poly.type
_entity_poly.pdbx_seq_one_letter_code
_entity_poly.pdbx_strand_id
1 'polypeptide(L)'
;MERHKRSYRCRHHKALFGKVNGELCIQSVKFSEEATRFCLALRQGYLWRHVPGQASKQGLIEHILYATGKHNLLLAPSDTVTPAIVAAIESRNTGNSWDRLDITANCCQYSTRLVTEHLKGENSSLSLSLLAMCLLNGEILHNGGREESKLSSGMTVSMFLKAQLFSGFKGPAAQESLTFNNGCRFFNVSLDQNGICTRGHLWKLGKTIDTSKYPPQGDWVNDPHGLLSLCQRKQLVYFAQRLRSSGHLALSRTILRYLDHDAWIMATIPNPRRWLEGRLVERYMHIMASELADAIAEGRTL
;
A
#
# COMPACT_ATOMS: atom_id res chain seq x y z
N MET A 1 28.27 -6.78 -6.95
CA MET A 1 27.59 -5.75 -7.77
C MET A 1 26.15 -5.61 -7.29
N GLU A 2 25.90 -4.44 -6.69
CA GLU A 2 24.62 -3.75 -6.47
C GLU A 2 23.36 -4.52 -6.03
N ARG A 3 22.99 -4.35 -4.75
CA ARG A 3 21.73 -3.70 -4.35
C ARG A 3 21.74 -3.44 -2.83
N HIS A 4 22.30 -2.29 -2.46
CA HIS A 4 22.18 -1.67 -1.14
C HIS A 4 21.08 -0.60 -1.18
N LYS A 5 19.82 -1.01 -1.01
CA LYS A 5 18.74 -0.09 -0.62
C LYS A 5 17.72 -0.85 0.23
N ARG A 6 17.95 -0.93 1.55
CA ARG A 6 16.94 -0.74 2.61
C ARG A 6 17.55 -0.97 4.00
N SER A 7 17.42 0.07 4.83
CA SER A 7 17.35 0.03 6.29
C SER A 7 18.57 -0.53 7.03
N TYR A 8 19.53 0.36 7.26
CA TYR A 8 20.34 0.28 8.48
C TYR A 8 19.43 0.52 9.69
N ARG A 9 18.82 -0.54 10.24
CA ARG A 9 18.59 -0.61 11.69
C ARG A 9 19.96 -0.82 12.34
N CYS A 10 20.72 0.27 12.43
CA CYS A 10 21.99 0.28 13.12
C CYS A 10 21.76 0.06 14.61
N ARG A 11 22.10 -1.14 15.10
CA ARG A 11 22.36 -1.38 16.53
C ARG A 11 23.63 -0.68 17.04
N HIS A 12 24.27 0.19 16.24
CA HIS A 12 25.34 1.09 16.66
C HIS A 12 25.00 2.50 16.20
N HIS A 13 24.63 3.37 17.15
CA HIS A 13 24.51 4.81 16.93
C HIS A 13 25.90 5.43 16.67
N LYS A 14 26.53 5.11 15.54
CA LYS A 14 27.45 6.05 14.90
C LYS A 14 26.58 6.94 14.01
N ALA A 15 26.34 8.15 14.49
CA ALA A 15 25.70 9.19 13.71
C ALA A 15 26.50 9.36 12.40
N LEU A 16 25.83 9.16 11.26
CA LEU A 16 26.45 9.20 9.93
C LEU A 16 27.14 10.56 9.66
N PHE A 17 26.66 11.59 10.34
CA PHE A 17 27.35 12.85 10.59
C PHE A 17 27.43 12.96 12.11
N GLY A 18 28.62 13.21 12.68
CA GLY A 18 28.77 13.40 14.13
C GLY A 18 27.87 14.52 14.67
N LYS A 19 27.84 14.73 15.99
CA LYS A 19 27.29 15.98 16.53
C LYS A 19 28.22 17.11 16.11
N VAL A 20 27.86 17.86 15.06
CA VAL A 20 28.52 19.11 14.71
C VAL A 20 28.01 20.18 15.67
N ASN A 21 28.92 20.80 16.42
CA ASN A 21 28.56 21.85 17.38
C ASN A 21 27.89 23.02 16.65
N GLY A 22 26.70 23.43 17.11
CA GLY A 22 25.90 24.49 16.50
C GLY A 22 24.88 24.03 15.47
N GLU A 23 24.89 22.75 15.05
CA GLU A 23 23.93 22.23 14.07
C GLU A 23 22.78 21.45 14.70
N LEU A 24 21.57 21.71 14.19
CA LEU A 24 20.36 20.98 14.54
C LEU A 24 20.21 19.74 13.64
N CYS A 25 20.63 18.58 14.13
CA CYS A 25 20.47 17.32 13.41
C CYS A 25 19.12 16.67 13.73
N ILE A 26 18.14 16.83 12.85
CA ILE A 26 16.81 16.20 12.96
C ILE A 26 16.63 15.17 11.85
N GLN A 27 16.02 14.04 12.19
CA GLN A 27 15.60 13.07 11.19
C GLN A 27 14.57 13.70 10.24
N SER A 28 14.92 13.84 8.97
CA SER A 28 14.04 14.44 7.94
C SER A 28 12.62 13.87 7.93
N VAL A 29 12.47 12.55 8.15
CA VAL A 29 11.16 11.89 8.23
C VAL A 29 10.33 12.41 9.41
N LYS A 30 10.95 12.60 10.58
CA LYS A 30 10.27 13.16 11.77
C LYS A 30 9.94 14.63 11.56
N PHE A 31 10.89 15.40 11.01
CA PHE A 31 10.65 16.80 10.70
C PHE A 31 9.47 17.00 9.73
N SER A 32 9.44 16.25 8.61
CA SER A 32 8.33 16.30 7.64
C SER A 32 7.01 15.88 8.28
N GLU A 33 7.01 14.87 9.14
CA GLU A 33 5.82 14.43 9.87
C GLU A 33 5.25 15.52 10.79
N GLU A 34 6.09 16.11 11.65
CA GLU A 34 5.65 17.18 12.56
C GLU A 34 5.28 18.46 11.81
N ALA A 35 6.03 18.83 10.76
CA ALA A 35 5.70 19.98 9.92
C ALA A 35 4.33 19.80 9.24
N THR A 36 4.03 18.58 8.77
CA THR A 36 2.73 18.26 8.18
C THR A 36 1.62 18.37 9.22
N ARG A 37 1.80 17.81 10.42
CA ARG A 37 0.82 17.93 11.52
C ARG A 37 0.58 19.38 11.90
N PHE A 38 1.64 20.17 12.02
CA PHE A 38 1.55 21.59 12.34
C PHE A 38 0.73 22.34 11.28
N CYS A 39 1.03 22.13 10.00
CA CYS A 39 0.29 22.75 8.90
C CYS A 39 -1.18 22.30 8.85
N LEU A 40 -1.48 21.04 9.16
CA LEU A 40 -2.86 20.55 9.26
C LEU A 40 -3.62 21.15 10.45
N ALA A 41 -2.97 21.25 11.62
CA ALA A 41 -3.54 21.85 12.83
C ALA A 41 -3.80 23.34 12.65
N LEU A 42 -2.90 24.04 11.93
CA LEU A 42 -3.20 25.33 11.36
C LEU A 42 -4.45 25.16 10.48
N ARG A 43 -4.41 24.51 9.31
CA ARG A 43 -5.55 24.43 8.37
C ARG A 43 -6.94 24.20 8.99
N GLN A 44 -7.04 23.41 10.07
CA GLN A 44 -8.30 23.11 10.78
C GLN A 44 -8.83 24.22 11.72
N GLY A 45 -8.18 25.38 11.82
CA GLY A 45 -8.73 26.53 12.56
C GLY A 45 -8.32 26.62 14.03
N TYR A 46 -7.61 25.64 14.59
CA TYR A 46 -7.30 25.57 16.03
C TYR A 46 -6.48 26.77 16.53
N LEU A 47 -5.68 27.38 15.65
CA LEU A 47 -4.81 28.53 15.96
C LEU A 47 -5.20 29.82 15.21
N TRP A 48 -6.28 29.80 14.41
CA TRP A 48 -6.61 30.88 13.47
C TRP A 48 -7.48 32.01 14.01
N ARG A 49 -8.07 31.86 15.21
CA ARG A 49 -8.94 32.91 15.78
C ARG A 49 -8.22 34.24 16.07
N HIS A 50 -6.89 34.28 15.99
CA HIS A 50 -6.10 35.44 16.46
C HIS A 50 -4.97 35.88 15.52
N VAL A 51 -4.97 35.51 14.23
CA VAL A 51 -3.84 35.81 13.32
C VAL A 51 -4.25 36.77 12.19
N PRO A 52 -3.76 38.02 12.16
CA PRO A 52 -3.95 38.95 11.03
C PRO A 52 -3.24 38.47 9.75
N GLY A 53 -3.80 38.78 8.57
CA GLY A 53 -3.21 38.46 7.25
C GLY A 53 -3.58 37.07 6.70
N GLN A 54 -4.83 36.65 6.92
CA GLN A 54 -5.32 35.28 6.79
C GLN A 54 -5.14 34.63 5.40
N ALA A 55 -5.47 35.34 4.32
CA ALA A 55 -5.44 34.77 2.96
C ALA A 55 -4.02 34.45 2.46
N SER A 56 -3.05 35.31 2.75
CA SER A 56 -1.64 35.12 2.38
C SER A 56 -1.00 33.92 3.10
N LYS A 57 -1.32 33.75 4.39
CA LYS A 57 -0.81 32.65 5.22
C LYS A 57 -1.44 31.30 4.85
N GLN A 58 -2.69 31.30 4.42
CA GLN A 58 -3.36 30.09 3.95
C GLN A 58 -2.72 29.57 2.65
N GLY A 59 -2.41 30.45 1.71
CA GLY A 59 -1.66 30.08 0.50
C GLY A 59 -0.29 29.47 0.82
N LEU A 60 0.42 30.00 1.82
CA LEU A 60 1.70 29.46 2.27
C LEU A 60 1.55 28.05 2.88
N ILE A 61 0.53 27.83 3.71
CA ILE A 61 0.28 26.52 4.34
C ILE A 61 -0.07 25.47 3.30
N GLU A 62 -0.94 25.81 2.34
CA GLU A 62 -1.25 24.91 1.24
C GLU A 62 0.00 24.63 0.39
N HIS A 63 0.86 25.64 0.16
CA HIS A 63 2.13 25.44 -0.52
C HIS A 63 3.06 24.48 0.23
N ILE A 64 3.21 24.63 1.56
CA ILE A 64 4.06 23.76 2.38
C ILE A 64 3.52 22.33 2.41
N LEU A 65 2.20 22.16 2.62
CA LEU A 65 1.54 20.86 2.60
C LEU A 65 1.68 20.19 1.23
N TYR A 66 1.56 20.96 0.17
CA TYR A 66 1.72 20.47 -1.19
C TYR A 66 3.16 20.03 -1.47
N ALA A 67 4.15 20.84 -1.08
CA ALA A 67 5.56 20.60 -1.41
C ALA A 67 6.22 19.51 -0.54
N THR A 68 5.83 19.42 0.74
CA THR A 68 6.56 18.63 1.77
C THR A 68 5.66 17.77 2.65
N GLY A 69 4.35 17.85 2.45
CA GLY A 69 3.38 17.16 3.27
C GLY A 69 3.50 15.65 3.14
N LYS A 70 3.50 14.98 4.29
CA LYS A 70 3.59 13.53 4.35
C LYS A 70 2.28 12.92 3.87
N HIS A 71 2.31 12.20 2.75
CA HIS A 71 1.10 11.64 2.13
C HIS A 71 0.28 10.76 3.07
N ASN A 72 0.92 10.07 4.03
CA ASN A 72 0.22 9.24 5.01
C ASN A 72 -0.65 10.01 6.03
N LEU A 73 -0.46 11.32 6.13
CA LEU A 73 -1.28 12.22 6.94
C LEU A 73 -2.28 13.02 6.09
N LEU A 74 -2.09 13.05 4.77
CA LEU A 74 -2.89 13.87 3.85
C LEU A 74 -3.94 13.10 3.07
N LEU A 75 -3.72 11.81 2.85
CA LEU A 75 -4.60 10.95 2.07
C LEU A 75 -5.48 10.10 2.97
N ALA A 76 -6.65 9.72 2.46
CA ALA A 76 -7.49 8.77 3.18
C ALA A 76 -6.80 7.40 3.23
N PRO A 77 -7.02 6.60 4.29
CA PRO A 77 -6.44 5.26 4.40
C PRO A 77 -6.72 4.34 3.21
N SER A 78 -7.77 4.60 2.42
CA SER A 78 -8.18 3.78 1.28
C SER A 78 -7.64 4.28 -0.07
N ASP A 79 -6.98 5.43 -0.10
CA ASP A 79 -6.42 6.02 -1.32
C ASP A 79 -5.13 5.30 -1.76
N THR A 80 -4.70 5.57 -2.99
CA THR A 80 -3.34 5.27 -3.47
C THR A 80 -2.51 6.55 -3.47
N VAL A 81 -1.20 6.44 -3.25
CA VAL A 81 -0.33 7.65 -3.28
C VAL A 81 0.01 8.11 -4.70
N THR A 82 -0.21 7.25 -5.70
CA THR A 82 0.20 7.47 -7.09
C THR A 82 -0.27 8.81 -7.65
N PRO A 83 -1.56 9.20 -7.54
CA PRO A 83 -2.01 10.52 -8.03
C PRO A 83 -1.30 11.69 -7.36
N ALA A 84 -1.01 11.59 -6.06
CA ALA A 84 -0.33 12.64 -5.31
C ALA A 84 1.14 12.78 -5.72
N ILE A 85 1.82 11.65 -5.96
CA ILE A 85 3.19 11.64 -6.50
C ILE A 85 3.22 12.26 -7.89
N VAL A 86 2.33 11.84 -8.78
CA VAL A 86 2.26 12.37 -10.15
C VAL A 86 1.97 13.87 -10.13
N ALA A 87 1.01 14.33 -9.30
CA ALA A 87 0.70 15.76 -9.16
C ALA A 87 1.94 16.57 -8.73
N ALA A 88 2.66 16.09 -7.72
CA ALA A 88 3.87 16.75 -7.21
C ALA A 88 5.02 16.79 -8.23
N ILE A 89 5.07 15.85 -9.17
CA ILE A 89 6.04 15.84 -10.27
C ILE A 89 5.58 16.78 -11.40
N GLU A 90 4.29 16.76 -11.75
CA GLU A 90 3.71 17.62 -12.79
C GLU A 90 3.87 19.12 -12.48
N SER A 91 3.76 19.50 -11.20
CA SER A 91 3.95 20.89 -10.77
C SER A 91 5.39 21.37 -10.76
N ARG A 92 6.36 20.45 -10.84
CA ARG A 92 7.78 20.83 -10.85
C ARG A 92 8.18 21.26 -12.25
N ASN A 93 8.92 22.35 -12.30
CA ASN A 93 9.53 22.81 -13.53
C ASN A 93 10.78 21.96 -13.83
N THR A 94 10.60 20.90 -14.61
CA THR A 94 11.67 19.99 -15.04
C THR A 94 12.25 20.47 -16.35
N GLY A 95 13.58 20.64 -16.43
CA GLY A 95 14.25 21.11 -17.65
C GLY A 95 13.99 20.22 -18.87
N ASN A 96 13.83 18.92 -18.66
CA ASN A 96 13.31 17.97 -19.64
C ASN A 96 12.01 17.36 -19.11
N SER A 97 10.90 17.59 -19.82
CA SER A 97 9.57 17.12 -19.42
C SER A 97 9.46 15.58 -19.39
N TRP A 98 10.26 14.87 -20.17
CA TRP A 98 10.23 13.41 -20.23
C TRP A 98 10.84 12.73 -19.02
N ASP A 99 11.70 13.41 -18.25
CA ASP A 99 12.27 12.90 -17.00
C ASP A 99 11.18 12.59 -15.96
N ARG A 100 9.99 13.17 -16.14
CA ARG A 100 8.81 12.87 -15.33
C ARG A 100 8.45 11.38 -15.33
N LEU A 101 8.69 10.66 -16.42
CA LEU A 101 8.48 9.20 -16.46
C LEU A 101 9.41 8.49 -15.48
N ASP A 102 10.71 8.76 -15.55
CA ASP A 102 11.69 8.11 -14.69
C ASP A 102 11.55 8.50 -13.22
N ILE A 103 11.28 9.78 -12.95
CA ILE A 103 11.04 10.27 -11.59
C ILE A 103 9.78 9.61 -11.02
N THR A 104 8.69 9.53 -11.79
CA THR A 104 7.46 8.86 -11.35
C THR A 104 7.70 7.39 -11.07
N ALA A 105 8.38 6.69 -11.99
CA ALA A 105 8.69 5.28 -11.81
C ALA A 105 9.55 5.03 -10.55
N ASN A 106 10.50 5.92 -10.27
CA ASN A 106 11.31 5.86 -9.04
C ASN A 106 10.47 6.07 -7.78
N CYS A 107 9.66 7.13 -7.74
CA CYS A 107 8.84 7.48 -6.59
C CYS A 107 7.76 6.44 -6.29
N CYS A 108 7.11 5.91 -7.33
CA CYS A 108 6.07 4.88 -7.22
C CYS A 108 6.62 3.45 -7.11
N GLN A 109 7.94 3.27 -7.16
CA GLN A 109 8.64 1.97 -7.16
C GLN A 109 8.13 1.04 -8.27
N TYR A 110 7.94 1.61 -9.47
CA TYR A 110 7.55 0.88 -10.66
C TYR A 110 8.73 0.07 -11.24
N SER A 111 8.43 -1.17 -11.60
CA SER A 111 9.38 -2.09 -12.23
C SER A 111 9.39 -1.92 -13.75
N THR A 112 8.22 -1.69 -14.35
CA THR A 112 8.09 -1.47 -15.79
C THR A 112 8.37 -0.02 -16.10
N ARG A 113 9.32 0.23 -16.99
CA ARG A 113 9.69 1.57 -17.47
C ARG A 113 9.47 1.65 -18.96
N LEU A 114 9.06 2.83 -19.43
CA LEU A 114 8.95 3.10 -20.85
C LEU A 114 10.26 3.71 -21.36
N VAL A 115 10.66 3.36 -22.57
CA VAL A 115 11.88 3.87 -23.20
C VAL A 115 11.59 5.26 -23.78
N THR A 116 12.13 6.30 -23.13
CA THR A 116 11.77 7.69 -23.46
C THR A 116 12.21 8.09 -24.87
N GLU A 117 13.33 7.56 -25.34
CA GLU A 117 13.91 7.85 -26.65
C GLU A 117 13.01 7.37 -27.78
N HIS A 118 12.44 6.17 -27.64
CA HIS A 118 11.51 5.59 -28.61
C HIS A 118 10.20 6.39 -28.66
N LEU A 119 9.63 6.71 -27.50
CA LEU A 119 8.40 7.49 -27.40
C LEU A 119 8.56 8.89 -28.01
N LYS A 120 9.71 9.54 -27.79
CA LYS A 120 10.05 10.81 -28.43
C LYS A 120 10.14 10.66 -29.95
N GLY A 121 10.81 9.61 -30.44
CA GLY A 121 10.96 9.34 -31.87
C GLY A 121 9.63 9.09 -32.60
N GLU A 122 8.66 8.48 -31.91
CA GLU A 122 7.31 8.23 -32.44
C GLU A 122 6.34 9.40 -32.23
N ASN A 123 6.80 10.54 -31.73
CA ASN A 123 5.97 11.71 -31.39
C ASN A 123 4.81 11.35 -30.43
N SER A 124 5.07 10.45 -29.49
CA SER A 124 4.09 10.01 -28.50
C SER A 124 3.78 11.11 -27.48
N SER A 125 2.55 11.10 -26.97
CA SER A 125 2.15 12.01 -25.89
C SER A 125 2.77 11.60 -24.55
N LEU A 126 3.40 12.55 -23.87
CA LEU A 126 3.95 12.35 -22.52
C LEU A 126 2.85 11.99 -21.51
N SER A 127 1.67 12.61 -21.61
CA SER A 127 0.57 12.33 -20.67
C SER A 127 0.03 10.92 -20.83
N LEU A 128 -0.13 10.47 -22.09
CA LEU A 128 -0.52 9.08 -22.39
C LEU A 128 0.57 8.09 -21.98
N SER A 129 1.84 8.43 -22.18
CA SER A 129 2.97 7.59 -21.75
C SER A 129 2.99 7.43 -20.23
N LEU A 130 2.73 8.50 -19.47
CA LEU A 130 2.67 8.46 -18.01
C LEU A 130 1.51 7.60 -17.52
N LEU A 131 0.33 7.75 -18.13
CA LEU A 131 -0.84 6.92 -17.84
C LEU A 131 -0.56 5.44 -18.17
N ALA A 132 -0.03 5.15 -19.36
CA ALA A 132 0.33 3.80 -19.78
C ALA A 132 1.33 3.15 -18.82
N MET A 133 2.35 3.90 -18.37
CA MET A 133 3.31 3.41 -17.40
C MET A 133 2.66 3.07 -16.05
N CYS A 134 1.74 3.90 -15.55
CA CYS A 134 0.97 3.59 -14.35
C CYS A 134 0.18 2.28 -14.51
N LEU A 135 -0.55 2.12 -15.62
CA LEU A 135 -1.36 0.92 -15.88
C LEU A 135 -0.51 -0.34 -16.07
N LEU A 136 0.60 -0.26 -16.81
CA LEU A 136 1.56 -1.36 -17.00
C LEU A 136 2.24 -1.81 -15.70
N ASN A 137 2.25 -0.95 -14.68
CA ASN A 137 2.71 -1.32 -13.34
C ASN A 137 1.57 -1.76 -12.42
N GLY A 138 0.36 -1.91 -12.95
CA GLY A 138 -0.78 -2.53 -12.26
C GLY A 138 -1.60 -1.60 -11.38
N GLU A 139 -1.51 -0.28 -11.58
CA GLU A 139 -2.51 0.62 -11.00
C GLU A 139 -3.92 0.22 -11.46
N ILE A 140 -4.86 0.16 -10.52
CA ILE A 140 -6.20 -0.39 -10.75
C ILE A 140 -7.19 0.74 -10.96
N LEU A 141 -7.88 0.72 -12.10
CA LEU A 141 -8.96 1.65 -12.40
C LEU A 141 -10.29 1.18 -11.77
N HIS A 142 -11.12 2.13 -11.38
CA HIS A 142 -12.46 1.89 -10.89
C HIS A 142 -13.40 1.53 -12.05
N ASN A 143 -13.91 0.29 -12.07
CA ASN A 143 -14.79 -0.21 -13.14
C ASN A 143 -16.29 -0.06 -12.86
N GLY A 144 -16.68 0.66 -11.79
CA GLY A 144 -18.08 0.97 -11.52
C GLY A 144 -18.55 2.19 -12.30
N GLY A 145 -19.84 2.25 -12.64
CA GLY A 145 -20.47 3.40 -13.27
C GLY A 145 -20.42 4.63 -12.36
N ARG A 146 -19.29 5.35 -12.38
CA ARG A 146 -19.28 6.75 -11.97
C ARG A 146 -20.11 7.49 -13.01
N GLU A 147 -20.97 8.38 -12.55
CA GLU A 147 -21.78 9.25 -13.41
C GLU A 147 -20.96 9.70 -14.61
N GLU A 148 -21.53 9.48 -15.79
CA GLU A 148 -20.91 9.66 -17.08
C GLU A 148 -20.15 10.99 -17.14
N SER A 149 -18.84 10.90 -17.36
CA SER A 149 -18.03 11.96 -17.97
C SER A 149 -18.06 13.34 -17.31
N LYS A 150 -17.22 13.53 -16.27
CA LYS A 150 -16.33 14.68 -16.38
C LYS A 150 -15.36 14.35 -17.49
N LEU A 151 -15.63 14.89 -18.68
CA LEU A 151 -14.77 14.78 -19.87
C LEU A 151 -13.30 14.83 -19.43
N SER A 152 -12.54 13.79 -19.77
CA SER A 152 -11.09 13.73 -19.53
C SER A 152 -10.34 14.87 -20.26
N SER A 153 -11.03 15.55 -21.20
CA SER A 153 -10.54 16.74 -21.88
C SER A 153 -10.22 17.86 -20.88
N GLY A 154 -8.97 18.32 -20.89
CA GLY A 154 -8.47 19.37 -20.00
C GLY A 154 -7.96 18.87 -18.63
N MET A 155 -8.03 17.58 -18.34
CA MET A 155 -7.43 17.03 -17.12
C MET A 155 -5.93 16.77 -17.30
N THR A 156 -5.16 17.04 -16.26
CA THR A 156 -3.80 16.50 -16.13
C THR A 156 -3.85 14.99 -15.84
N VAL A 157 -2.71 14.30 -15.95
CA VAL A 157 -2.66 12.86 -15.65
C VAL A 157 -2.96 12.62 -14.18
N SER A 158 -2.46 13.46 -13.27
CA SER A 158 -2.78 13.34 -11.85
C SER A 158 -4.26 13.50 -11.55
N MET A 159 -4.95 14.45 -12.20
CA MET A 159 -6.40 14.66 -12.04
C MET A 159 -7.18 13.45 -12.56
N PHE A 160 -6.81 12.91 -13.73
CA PHE A 160 -7.42 11.71 -14.27
C PHE A 160 -7.22 10.51 -13.35
N LEU A 161 -5.99 10.26 -12.89
CA LEU A 161 -5.67 9.16 -11.97
C LEU A 161 -6.43 9.31 -10.64
N LYS A 162 -6.50 10.52 -10.08
CA LYS A 162 -7.28 10.77 -8.85
C LYS A 162 -8.76 10.47 -9.04
N ALA A 163 -9.31 10.74 -10.23
CA ALA A 163 -10.71 10.52 -10.55
C ALA A 163 -11.02 9.05 -10.90
N GLN A 164 -10.06 8.31 -11.44
CA GLN A 164 -10.32 6.98 -12.04
C GLN A 164 -9.66 5.82 -11.32
N LEU A 165 -8.64 6.04 -10.49
CA LEU A 165 -8.07 4.94 -9.70
C LEU A 165 -9.06 4.44 -8.65
N PHE A 166 -9.01 3.15 -8.40
CA PHE A 166 -9.77 2.51 -7.33
C PHE A 166 -9.26 3.01 -5.97
N SER A 167 -10.15 3.61 -5.17
CA SER A 167 -9.87 4.15 -3.84
C SER A 167 -10.59 3.37 -2.72
N GLY A 168 -11.02 2.14 -3.03
CA GLY A 168 -11.72 1.25 -2.10
C GLY A 168 -10.81 0.25 -1.41
N PHE A 169 -9.49 0.43 -1.48
CA PHE A 169 -8.56 -0.48 -0.83
C PHE A 169 -8.74 -0.42 0.68
N LYS A 170 -8.90 -1.59 1.30
CA LYS A 170 -8.92 -1.72 2.76
C LYS A 170 -7.72 -2.57 3.15
N GLY A 171 -6.67 -1.90 3.61
CA GLY A 171 -5.54 -2.58 4.21
C GLY A 171 -5.95 -3.33 5.47
N PRO A 172 -5.27 -4.43 5.82
CA PRO A 172 -5.43 -5.09 7.11
C PRO A 172 -5.24 -4.10 8.27
N ALA A 173 -5.94 -4.30 9.39
CA ALA A 173 -6.00 -3.33 10.48
C ALA A 173 -4.63 -3.03 11.10
N ALA A 174 -3.70 -3.99 11.04
CA ALA A 174 -2.35 -3.87 11.57
C ALA A 174 -1.34 -3.15 10.64
N GLN A 175 -1.73 -2.71 9.44
CA GLN A 175 -0.80 -2.11 8.48
C GLN A 175 -0.96 -0.61 8.30
N GLU A 176 0.16 0.04 7.93
CA GLU A 176 0.14 1.36 7.31
C GLU A 176 -0.62 1.25 5.97
N SER A 177 -1.90 1.60 6.00
CA SER A 177 -2.85 1.37 4.92
C SER A 177 -2.36 1.89 3.56
N LEU A 178 -1.74 3.07 3.50
CA LEU A 178 -1.23 3.63 2.25
C LEU A 178 0.00 2.88 1.70
N THR A 179 0.91 2.44 2.58
CA THR A 179 2.05 1.60 2.18
C THR A 179 1.56 0.26 1.64
N PHE A 180 0.52 -0.30 2.26
CA PHE A 180 -0.15 -1.51 1.79
C PHE A 180 -0.84 -1.31 0.43
N ASN A 181 -1.67 -0.26 0.30
CA ASN A 181 -2.42 0.03 -0.91
C ASN A 181 -1.50 0.28 -2.12
N ASN A 182 -0.33 0.88 -1.90
CA ASN A 182 0.68 1.03 -2.95
C ASN A 182 1.22 -0.31 -3.48
N GLY A 183 1.13 -1.37 -2.68
CA GLY A 183 1.43 -2.74 -3.10
C GLY A 183 0.25 -3.46 -3.75
N CYS A 184 -0.98 -2.94 -3.64
CA CYS A 184 -2.17 -3.53 -4.23
C CYS A 184 -2.26 -3.18 -5.72
N ARG A 185 -1.51 -3.94 -6.52
CA ARG A 185 -1.41 -3.75 -7.98
C ARG A 185 -1.67 -5.05 -8.72
N PHE A 186 -2.14 -4.95 -9.96
CA PHE A 186 -2.14 -6.07 -10.88
C PHE A 186 -0.71 -6.52 -11.19
N PHE A 187 -0.52 -7.82 -11.40
CA PHE A 187 0.77 -8.43 -11.68
C PHE A 187 0.88 -8.86 -13.14
N ASN A 188 2.07 -8.71 -13.74
CA ASN A 188 2.32 -9.06 -15.14
C ASN A 188 1.28 -8.44 -16.11
N VAL A 189 1.12 -7.13 -16.02
CA VAL A 189 0.16 -6.40 -16.84
C VAL A 189 0.68 -6.24 -18.27
N SER A 190 -0.22 -6.40 -19.23
CA SER A 190 -0.07 -5.99 -20.62
C SER A 190 -1.32 -5.21 -21.04
N LEU A 191 -1.17 -4.33 -22.01
CA LEU A 191 -2.28 -3.60 -22.60
C LEU A 191 -2.56 -4.16 -23.98
N ASP A 192 -3.82 -4.49 -24.25
CA ASP A 192 -4.28 -4.94 -25.57
C ASP A 192 -5.54 -4.17 -26.00
N GLN A 193 -6.11 -4.54 -27.15
CA GLN A 193 -7.27 -3.88 -27.74
C GLN A 193 -8.54 -4.01 -26.86
N ASN A 194 -8.58 -5.00 -25.96
CA ASN A 194 -9.66 -5.25 -25.03
C ASN A 194 -9.43 -4.59 -23.66
N GLY A 195 -8.28 -3.95 -23.46
CA GLY A 195 -7.95 -3.18 -22.26
C GLY A 195 -6.76 -3.73 -21.49
N ILE A 196 -6.93 -3.87 -20.17
CA ILE A 196 -5.86 -4.32 -19.25
C ILE A 196 -5.90 -5.84 -19.16
N CYS A 197 -4.90 -6.51 -19.71
CA CYS A 197 -4.68 -7.94 -19.56
C CYS A 197 -3.69 -8.19 -18.42
N THR A 198 -4.05 -9.06 -17.47
CA THR A 198 -3.25 -9.38 -16.29
C THR A 198 -3.37 -10.86 -15.95
N ARG A 199 -2.37 -11.39 -15.23
CA ARG A 199 -2.39 -12.79 -14.75
C ARG A 199 -2.50 -12.80 -13.24
N GLY A 200 -3.41 -13.61 -12.72
CA GLY A 200 -3.56 -13.76 -11.28
C GLY A 200 -4.76 -14.61 -10.91
N HIS A 201 -5.07 -14.62 -9.62
CA HIS A 201 -6.25 -15.29 -9.08
C HIS A 201 -7.38 -14.26 -8.93
N LEU A 202 -8.47 -14.47 -9.66
CA LEU A 202 -9.72 -13.78 -9.39
C LEU A 202 -10.49 -14.60 -8.35
N TRP A 203 -10.81 -13.95 -7.23
CA TRP A 203 -11.60 -14.56 -6.17
C TRP A 203 -13.05 -14.13 -6.35
N LYS A 204 -13.95 -15.11 -6.46
CA LYS A 204 -15.39 -14.86 -6.34
C LYS A 204 -15.76 -15.04 -4.87
N LEU A 205 -16.48 -14.08 -4.30
CA LEU A 205 -17.04 -14.23 -2.96
C LEU A 205 -17.96 -15.45 -2.96
N GLY A 206 -17.62 -16.41 -2.11
CA GLY A 206 -18.38 -17.65 -1.91
C GLY A 206 -19.57 -17.42 -0.99
N LYS A 207 -20.12 -18.52 -0.46
CA LYS A 207 -21.10 -18.43 0.62
C LYS A 207 -20.44 -17.80 1.84
N THR A 208 -21.11 -16.80 2.38
CA THR A 208 -20.78 -16.17 3.64
C THR A 208 -20.83 -17.17 4.79
N ILE A 209 -19.83 -17.13 5.68
CA ILE A 209 -19.68 -18.06 6.80
C ILE A 209 -19.86 -17.29 8.10
N ASP A 210 -20.97 -17.53 8.78
CA ASP A 210 -21.25 -16.97 10.10
C ASP A 210 -20.43 -17.72 11.16
N THR A 211 -19.38 -17.07 11.69
CA THR A 211 -18.49 -17.71 12.67
C THR A 211 -19.01 -17.67 14.09
N SER A 212 -20.06 -16.90 14.39
CA SER A 212 -20.72 -16.94 15.71
C SER A 212 -21.26 -18.33 16.05
N LYS A 213 -21.57 -19.13 15.01
CA LYS A 213 -21.98 -20.54 15.10
C LYS A 213 -20.83 -21.49 15.45
N TYR A 214 -19.60 -21.01 15.42
CA TYR A 214 -18.39 -21.76 15.73
C TYR A 214 -17.71 -21.11 16.96
N PRO A 215 -18.25 -21.33 18.17
CA PRO A 215 -17.70 -20.70 19.37
C PRO A 215 -16.19 -21.01 19.49
N PRO A 216 -15.37 -20.07 19.98
CA PRO A 216 -13.94 -20.28 20.15
C PRO A 216 -13.70 -21.53 21.01
N GLN A 217 -13.15 -22.56 20.41
CA GLN A 217 -12.77 -23.78 21.12
C GLN A 217 -11.30 -24.05 20.85
N GLY A 218 -10.57 -24.29 21.94
CA GLY A 218 -9.15 -24.60 21.86
C GLY A 218 -8.95 -26.02 21.35
N ASP A 219 -8.90 -26.20 20.03
CA ASP A 219 -8.55 -27.49 19.44
C ASP A 219 -7.09 -27.88 19.70
N TRP A 220 -6.82 -29.18 19.60
CA TRP A 220 -5.45 -29.68 19.62
C TRP A 220 -4.68 -29.20 18.38
N VAL A 221 -3.46 -28.72 18.58
CA VAL A 221 -2.57 -28.28 17.51
C VAL A 221 -1.32 -29.14 17.57
N ASN A 222 -1.03 -29.89 16.50
CA ASN A 222 0.12 -30.79 16.42
C ASN A 222 1.45 -30.04 16.55
N ASP A 223 1.54 -28.84 15.96
CA ASP A 223 2.70 -27.97 16.08
C ASP A 223 2.30 -26.59 16.65
N PRO A 224 2.55 -26.34 17.95
CA PRO A 224 2.21 -25.08 18.59
C PRO A 224 3.15 -23.93 18.21
N HIS A 225 4.29 -24.21 17.56
CA HIS A 225 5.37 -23.24 17.33
C HIS A 225 5.31 -22.67 15.90
N GLY A 226 4.43 -21.70 15.69
CA GLY A 226 4.31 -20.95 14.43
C GLY A 226 4.65 -19.46 14.56
N LEU A 227 4.58 -18.74 13.45
CA LEU A 227 4.59 -17.28 13.46
C LEU A 227 3.28 -16.72 14.03
N LEU A 228 2.17 -17.41 13.79
CA LEU A 228 0.89 -17.12 14.44
C LEU A 228 0.94 -17.48 15.93
N SER A 229 0.18 -16.75 16.75
CA SER A 229 0.03 -17.10 18.17
C SER A 229 -0.66 -18.47 18.33
N LEU A 230 -0.40 -19.15 19.46
CA LEU A 230 -1.04 -20.43 19.76
C LEU A 230 -2.58 -20.32 19.72
N CYS A 231 -3.14 -19.21 20.22
CA CYS A 231 -4.58 -18.96 20.18
C CYS A 231 -5.12 -18.92 18.75
N GLN A 232 -4.47 -18.14 17.87
CA GLN A 232 -4.86 -18.04 16.47
C GLN A 232 -4.73 -19.38 15.74
N ARG A 233 -3.66 -20.14 16.00
CA ARG A 233 -3.47 -21.49 15.43
C ARG A 233 -4.60 -22.43 15.85
N LYS A 234 -4.95 -22.46 17.15
CA LYS A 234 -6.08 -23.25 17.66
C LYS A 234 -7.39 -22.90 16.95
N GLN A 235 -7.67 -21.60 16.82
CA GLN A 235 -8.88 -21.10 16.18
C GLN A 235 -8.97 -21.51 14.70
N LEU A 236 -7.85 -21.43 13.98
CA LEU A 236 -7.78 -21.82 12.56
C LEU A 236 -7.90 -23.34 12.37
N VAL A 237 -7.31 -24.16 13.25
CA VAL A 237 -7.49 -25.62 13.22
C VAL A 237 -8.96 -25.98 13.42
N TYR A 238 -9.59 -25.43 14.45
CA TYR A 238 -11.00 -25.66 14.74
C TYR A 238 -11.90 -25.23 13.58
N PHE A 239 -11.66 -24.04 13.03
CA PHE A 239 -12.41 -23.57 11.88
C PHE A 239 -12.20 -24.46 10.65
N ALA A 240 -10.97 -24.93 10.38
CA ALA A 240 -10.70 -25.86 9.29
C ALA A 240 -11.46 -27.19 9.46
N GLN A 241 -11.60 -27.71 10.67
CA GLN A 241 -12.41 -28.90 10.93
C GLN A 241 -13.90 -28.65 10.68
N ARG A 242 -14.43 -27.50 11.13
CA ARG A 242 -15.83 -27.12 10.87
C ARG A 242 -16.11 -26.95 9.38
N LEU A 243 -15.21 -26.29 8.64
CA LEU A 243 -15.29 -26.18 7.19
C LEU A 243 -15.33 -27.56 6.52
N ARG A 244 -14.50 -28.51 6.99
CA ARG A 244 -14.49 -29.88 6.48
C ARG A 244 -15.85 -30.56 6.68
N SER A 245 -16.41 -30.47 7.89
CA SER A 245 -17.72 -31.04 8.24
C SER A 245 -18.88 -30.41 7.45
N SER A 246 -18.76 -29.14 7.09
CA SER A 246 -19.73 -28.42 6.26
C SER A 246 -19.51 -28.58 4.74
N GLY A 247 -18.60 -29.46 4.32
CA GLY A 247 -18.33 -29.77 2.91
C GLY A 247 -17.34 -28.84 2.19
N HIS A 248 -16.76 -27.85 2.88
CA HIS A 248 -15.76 -26.92 2.35
C HIS A 248 -14.34 -27.50 2.38
N LEU A 249 -14.15 -28.67 1.77
CA LEU A 249 -12.90 -29.45 1.84
C LEU A 249 -11.67 -28.69 1.33
N ALA A 250 -11.80 -27.95 0.23
CA ALA A 250 -10.69 -27.20 -0.38
C ALA A 250 -10.20 -26.07 0.54
N LEU A 251 -11.13 -25.34 1.16
CA LEU A 251 -10.81 -24.24 2.07
C LEU A 251 -10.17 -24.77 3.36
N SER A 252 -10.74 -25.85 3.93
CA SER A 252 -10.17 -26.56 5.07
C SER A 252 -8.72 -26.99 4.82
N ARG A 253 -8.45 -27.67 3.70
CA ARG A 253 -7.08 -28.08 3.32
C ARG A 253 -6.14 -26.89 3.15
N THR A 254 -6.63 -25.79 2.59
CA THR A 254 -5.81 -24.58 2.39
C THR A 254 -5.36 -23.98 3.72
N ILE A 255 -6.25 -23.90 4.71
CA ILE A 255 -5.93 -23.41 6.04
C ILE A 255 -4.92 -24.33 6.73
N LEU A 256 -5.15 -25.65 6.72
CA LEU A 256 -4.24 -26.62 7.33
C LEU A 256 -2.84 -26.57 6.70
N ARG A 257 -2.77 -26.54 5.36
CA ARG A 257 -1.49 -26.41 4.64
C ARG A 257 -0.76 -25.11 4.98
N TYR A 258 -1.50 -24.01 5.16
CA TYR A 258 -0.90 -22.76 5.64
C TYR A 258 -0.32 -22.93 7.06
N LEU A 259 -1.04 -23.57 7.99
CA LEU A 259 -0.57 -23.78 9.36
C LEU A 259 0.71 -24.65 9.44
N ASP A 260 0.81 -25.66 8.58
CA ASP A 260 2.00 -26.49 8.42
C ASP A 260 3.17 -25.66 7.87
N HIS A 261 2.91 -24.83 6.85
CA HIS A 261 3.92 -23.95 6.27
C HIS A 261 4.40 -22.87 7.27
N ASP A 262 3.50 -22.29 8.04
CA ASP A 262 3.77 -21.31 9.10
C ASP A 262 4.69 -21.89 10.19
N ALA A 263 4.44 -23.14 10.60
CA ALA A 263 5.30 -23.87 11.53
C ALA A 263 6.67 -24.19 10.91
N TRP A 264 6.69 -24.67 9.66
CA TRP A 264 7.93 -24.95 8.94
C TRP A 264 8.82 -23.70 8.82
N ILE A 265 8.24 -22.53 8.52
CA ILE A 265 8.97 -21.26 8.48
C ILE A 265 9.62 -20.98 9.84
N MET A 266 8.86 -21.12 10.93
CA MET A 266 9.36 -20.87 12.28
C MET A 266 10.50 -21.81 12.67
N ALA A 267 10.42 -23.08 12.28
CA ALA A 267 11.42 -24.10 12.60
C ALA A 267 12.69 -24.00 11.73
N THR A 268 12.56 -23.61 10.47
CA THR A 268 13.63 -23.76 9.47
C THR A 268 14.35 -22.46 9.13
N ILE A 269 13.66 -21.33 9.20
CA ILE A 269 14.18 -20.07 8.67
C ILE A 269 14.89 -19.26 9.76
N PRO A 270 16.17 -18.90 9.58
CA PRO A 270 16.85 -17.96 10.46
C PRO A 270 16.16 -16.58 10.39
N ASN A 271 15.68 -16.11 11.54
CA ASN A 271 14.91 -14.85 11.67
C ASN A 271 13.64 -14.81 10.78
N PRO A 272 12.62 -15.61 11.10
CA PRO A 272 11.38 -15.77 10.32
C PRO A 272 10.67 -14.47 9.98
N ARG A 273 10.63 -13.51 10.92
CA ARG A 273 9.96 -12.21 10.73
C ARG A 273 10.62 -11.39 9.63
N ARG A 274 11.96 -11.32 9.62
CA ARG A 274 12.70 -10.62 8.57
C ARG A 274 12.54 -11.29 7.21
N TRP A 275 12.47 -12.62 7.19
CA TRP A 275 12.20 -13.38 5.97
C TRP A 275 10.82 -13.05 5.40
N LEU A 276 9.80 -12.97 6.26
CA LEU A 276 8.43 -12.60 5.88
C LEU A 276 8.37 -11.17 5.31
N GLU A 277 9.05 -10.20 5.94
CA GLU A 277 9.10 -8.81 5.48
C GLU A 277 9.62 -8.66 4.03
N GLY A 278 10.51 -9.58 3.60
CA GLY A 278 11.09 -9.57 2.27
C GLY A 278 10.19 -10.17 1.17
N ARG A 279 9.08 -10.82 1.53
CA ARG A 279 8.25 -11.56 0.58
C ARG A 279 6.77 -11.20 0.71
N LEU A 280 6.26 -10.49 -0.30
CA LEU A 280 4.93 -9.90 -0.27
C LEU A 280 3.84 -10.96 -0.10
N VAL A 281 3.93 -12.08 -0.83
CA VAL A 281 2.90 -13.13 -0.83
C VAL A 281 2.81 -13.80 0.53
N GLU A 282 3.94 -14.22 1.08
CA GLU A 282 4.04 -14.89 2.36
C GLU A 282 3.61 -13.96 3.50
N ARG A 283 4.05 -12.69 3.45
CA ARG A 283 3.58 -11.65 4.37
C ARG A 283 2.07 -11.49 4.30
N TYR A 284 1.51 -11.39 3.10
CA TYR A 284 0.08 -11.19 2.88
C TYR A 284 -0.74 -12.38 3.39
N MET A 285 -0.32 -13.60 3.08
CA MET A 285 -0.95 -14.83 3.58
C MET A 285 -0.95 -14.89 5.11
N HIS A 286 0.16 -14.53 5.75
CA HIS A 286 0.25 -14.50 7.21
C HIS A 286 -0.72 -13.50 7.85
N ILE A 287 -0.84 -12.32 7.26
CA ILE A 287 -1.78 -11.31 7.75
C ILE A 287 -3.22 -11.75 7.56
N MET A 288 -3.56 -12.29 6.38
CA MET A 288 -4.90 -12.82 6.15
C MET A 288 -5.24 -13.94 7.13
N ALA A 289 -4.30 -14.82 7.45
CA ALA A 289 -4.51 -15.88 8.44
C ALA A 289 -4.72 -15.32 9.86
N SER A 290 -3.96 -14.29 10.25
CA SER A 290 -4.16 -13.58 11.53
C SER A 290 -5.54 -12.93 11.59
N GLU A 291 -5.90 -12.12 10.59
CA GLU A 291 -7.19 -11.41 10.52
C GLU A 291 -8.36 -12.39 10.49
N LEU A 292 -8.21 -13.52 9.78
CA LEU A 292 -9.19 -14.60 9.77
C LEU A 292 -9.37 -15.19 11.16
N ALA A 293 -8.27 -15.51 11.86
CA ALA A 293 -8.33 -16.05 13.21
C ALA A 293 -9.01 -15.09 14.20
N ASP A 294 -8.68 -13.81 14.11
CA ASP A 294 -9.24 -12.75 14.96
C ASP A 294 -10.74 -12.56 14.66
N ALA A 295 -11.13 -12.55 13.38
CA ALA A 295 -12.53 -12.48 12.97
C ALA A 295 -13.37 -13.67 13.47
N ILE A 296 -12.82 -14.90 13.46
CA ILE A 296 -13.49 -16.07 14.02
C ILE A 296 -13.59 -15.95 15.55
N ALA A 297 -12.53 -15.50 16.23
CA ALA A 297 -12.54 -15.31 17.68
C ALA A 297 -13.61 -14.30 18.13
N GLU A 298 -13.87 -13.29 17.30
CA GLU A 298 -14.91 -12.28 17.52
C GLU A 298 -16.31 -12.70 17.02
N GLY A 299 -16.45 -13.89 16.41
CA GLY A 299 -17.73 -14.35 15.88
C GLY A 299 -18.24 -13.56 14.68
N ARG A 300 -17.35 -12.93 13.89
CA ARG A 300 -17.71 -12.13 12.72
C ARG A 300 -18.17 -13.00 11.55
N THR A 301 -18.92 -12.38 10.66
CA THR A 301 -19.31 -12.98 9.38
C THR A 301 -18.16 -12.88 8.37
N LEU A 302 -17.74 -14.00 7.78
CA LEU A 302 -16.66 -14.12 6.79
C LEU A 302 -17.16 -14.23 5.34
#